data_AF-A0AAV4A4H8-F1
#
_entry.id   AF-A0AAV4A4H8-F1
#
_cell.length_a   1.000
_cell.length_b   1.000
_cell.length_c   1.000
_cell.angle_alpha   90.00
_cell.angle_beta   90.00
_cell.angle_gamma   90.00
#
_symmetry.space_group_name_H-M   'P 1'
#
loop_
_entity.id
_entity.type
_entity.pdbx_description
1 polymer ?
#
loop_
_entity_poly.entity_id
_entity_poly.type
_entity_poly.pdbx_seq_one_letter_code
_entity_poly.pdbx_strand_id
1 'polypeptide(L)'
;MTAEKILDQFWKQQKESETSTEKFRIIHTAVKLILADVRDIQYSKDFYPNREVVGDLEENVNYLPASLVLFLQTLMNKKNETKLKTASIGQAMMQAMRPNIFIILLQIGLGVQLHHLHESCALIDLLHSLGFCSSYNEVQCFEQCAASSQGTDLSGVSSDSFIQFVADNIDHNLRTLEGLGIFYGMGIIGAATLSEKLSRLIRRDTSVTALQTSTFGQIPFHFFSSSKTDISLKYEKLQDFRFEDITKKLDLLWKVSWLCEHRVLVGLD
;
A
#
# COMPACT_ATOMS: atom_id res chain seq x y z
N MET A 1 -30.87 8.57 -7.11
CA MET A 1 -31.66 8.56 -8.37
C MET A 1 -31.48 7.18 -8.96
N THR A 2 -32.52 6.37 -8.98
CA THR A 2 -32.45 4.94 -9.30
C THR A 2 -32.31 4.69 -10.81
N ALA A 3 -31.68 3.58 -11.20
CA ALA A 3 -31.49 3.19 -12.59
C ALA A 3 -32.80 3.17 -13.40
N GLU A 4 -33.89 2.68 -12.80
CA GLU A 4 -35.23 2.66 -13.42
C GLU A 4 -35.72 4.06 -13.82
N LYS A 5 -35.54 5.07 -12.96
CA LYS A 5 -35.93 6.45 -13.25
C LYS A 5 -35.10 7.05 -14.39
N ILE A 6 -33.84 6.65 -14.52
CA ILE A 6 -32.96 7.08 -15.61
C ILE A 6 -33.46 6.52 -16.94
N LEU A 7 -33.77 5.23 -16.96
CA LEU A 7 -34.28 4.54 -18.15
C LEU A 7 -35.66 5.08 -18.55
N ASP A 8 -36.57 5.28 -17.60
CA ASP A 8 -37.88 5.87 -17.86
C ASP A 8 -37.79 7.26 -18.48
N GLN A 9 -36.86 8.10 -18.00
CA GLN A 9 -36.63 9.42 -18.59
C GLN A 9 -36.06 9.33 -20.01
N PHE A 10 -35.17 8.37 -20.26
CA PHE A 10 -34.59 8.15 -21.58
C PHE A 10 -35.66 7.76 -22.61
N TRP A 11 -36.52 6.81 -22.27
CA TRP A 11 -37.59 6.35 -23.18
C TRP A 11 -38.67 7.42 -23.41
N LYS A 12 -38.99 8.26 -22.42
CA LYS A 12 -39.96 9.36 -22.56
C LYS A 12 -39.50 10.49 -23.50
N GLN A 13 -38.20 10.58 -23.79
CA GLN A 13 -37.62 11.65 -24.60
C GLN A 13 -37.31 11.24 -26.05
N GLN A 14 -37.75 10.05 -26.48
CA GLN A 14 -37.61 9.63 -27.88
C GLN A 14 -38.42 10.54 -28.82
N LYS A 15 -37.75 11.54 -29.37
CA LYS A 15 -38.13 12.25 -30.59
C LYS A 15 -37.15 11.89 -31.69
N GLU A 16 -37.62 11.90 -32.95
CA GLU A 16 -36.78 11.79 -34.14
C GLU A 16 -35.71 12.89 -34.11
N SER A 17 -34.51 12.54 -33.67
CA SER A 17 -33.36 13.43 -33.61
C SER A 17 -32.26 12.94 -34.54
N GLU A 18 -31.47 13.89 -35.05
CA GLU A 18 -30.30 13.66 -35.89
C GLU A 18 -29.35 12.60 -35.28
N THR A 19 -28.79 11.71 -36.10
CA THR A 19 -27.99 10.55 -35.63
C THR A 19 -26.85 10.94 -34.68
N SER A 20 -26.28 12.13 -34.85
CA SER A 20 -25.21 12.67 -34.00
C SER A 20 -25.68 13.02 -32.59
N THR A 21 -26.85 13.66 -32.45
CA THR A 21 -27.43 14.04 -31.15
C THR A 21 -27.92 12.82 -30.40
N GLU A 22 -28.44 11.82 -31.11
CA GLU A 22 -28.85 10.54 -30.54
C GLU A 22 -27.67 9.79 -29.90
N LYS A 23 -26.52 9.76 -30.58
CA LYS A 23 -25.28 9.15 -30.05
C LYS A 23 -24.88 9.75 -28.71
N PHE A 24 -24.84 11.08 -28.60
CA PHE A 24 -24.49 11.74 -27.34
C PHE A 24 -25.53 11.49 -26.24
N ARG A 25 -26.81 11.41 -26.59
CA ARG A 25 -27.89 11.07 -25.66
C ARG A 25 -27.68 9.69 -25.02
N ILE A 26 -27.38 8.68 -25.83
CA ILE A 26 -27.12 7.32 -25.36
C ILE A 26 -25.91 7.29 -24.42
N ILE A 27 -24.80 7.92 -24.82
CA ILE A 27 -23.57 7.98 -24.01
C ILE A 27 -23.84 8.65 -22.67
N HIS A 28 -24.55 9.79 -22.68
CA HIS A 28 -24.87 10.51 -21.44
C HIS A 28 -25.76 9.69 -20.50
N THR A 29 -26.73 8.94 -21.04
CA THR A 29 -27.55 8.01 -20.24
C THR A 29 -26.72 6.88 -19.66
N ALA A 30 -25.82 6.28 -20.44
CA ALA A 30 -24.91 5.23 -19.95
C ALA A 30 -24.01 5.74 -18.81
N VAL A 31 -23.45 6.94 -18.95
CA VAL A 31 -22.64 7.57 -17.89
C VAL A 31 -23.47 7.81 -16.62
N LYS A 32 -24.73 8.24 -16.75
CA LYS A 32 -25.63 8.41 -15.59
C LYS A 32 -25.90 7.11 -14.84
N LEU A 33 -26.02 5.98 -15.56
CA LEU A 33 -26.18 4.66 -14.95
C LEU A 33 -24.91 4.24 -14.21
N ILE A 34 -23.73 4.36 -14.83
CA ILE A 34 -22.45 4.07 -14.18
C ILE A 34 -22.26 4.92 -12.91
N LEU A 35 -22.58 6.22 -12.99
CA LEU A 35 -22.53 7.12 -11.83
C LEU A 35 -23.52 6.72 -10.72
N ALA A 36 -24.66 6.12 -11.06
CA ALA A 36 -25.59 5.61 -10.05
C ALA A 36 -25.01 4.36 -9.36
N ASP A 37 -24.44 3.42 -10.13
CA ASP A 37 -23.84 2.22 -9.58
C ASP A 37 -22.64 2.55 -8.65
N VAL A 38 -21.78 3.49 -9.03
CA VAL A 38 -20.68 3.97 -8.17
C VAL A 38 -21.20 4.65 -6.89
N ARG A 39 -22.39 5.24 -6.93
CA ARG A 39 -23.03 5.84 -5.76
C ARG A 39 -23.59 4.79 -4.79
N ASP A 40 -24.05 3.68 -5.33
CA ASP A 40 -24.69 2.60 -4.57
C ASP A 40 -23.68 1.63 -3.92
N ILE A 41 -22.39 1.71 -4.28
CA ILE A 41 -21.32 0.99 -3.60
C ILE A 41 -21.26 1.42 -2.13
N GLN A 42 -21.46 0.45 -1.23
CA GLN A 42 -21.24 0.63 0.20
C GLN A 42 -19.75 0.66 0.48
N TYR A 43 -19.31 1.68 1.19
CA TYR A 43 -17.90 1.88 1.49
C TYR A 43 -17.71 2.32 2.94
N SER A 44 -16.77 1.67 3.63
CA SER A 44 -16.32 2.06 4.96
C SER A 44 -14.88 2.56 4.89
N LYS A 45 -14.62 3.67 5.57
CA LYS A 45 -13.27 4.23 5.78
C LYS A 45 -12.65 3.77 7.09
N ASP A 46 -13.33 2.90 7.83
CA ASP A 46 -12.91 2.55 9.19
C ASP A 46 -11.64 1.69 9.17
N PHE A 47 -11.36 1.02 8.06
CA PHE A 47 -10.21 0.15 7.90
C PHE A 47 -9.51 0.41 6.57
N TYR A 48 -8.19 0.34 6.61
CA TYR A 48 -7.38 0.25 5.42
C TYR A 48 -7.47 -1.15 4.80
N PRO A 49 -7.28 -1.25 3.48
CA PRO A 49 -7.32 -2.55 2.84
C PRO A 49 -6.18 -3.47 3.27
N ASN A 50 -6.47 -4.77 3.36
CA ASN A 50 -5.46 -5.79 3.68
C ASN A 50 -4.48 -5.95 2.50
N ARG A 51 -3.20 -6.18 2.79
CA ARG A 51 -2.15 -6.50 1.82
C ARG A 51 -2.54 -7.66 0.88
N GLU A 52 -3.20 -8.68 1.41
CA GLU A 52 -3.66 -9.83 0.61
C GLU A 52 -4.65 -9.40 -0.47
N VAL A 53 -5.57 -8.48 -0.13
CA VAL A 53 -6.55 -7.91 -1.05
C VAL A 53 -5.89 -6.97 -2.07
N VAL A 54 -4.91 -6.16 -1.65
CA VAL A 54 -4.14 -5.29 -2.57
C VAL A 54 -3.42 -6.12 -3.65
N GLY A 55 -2.88 -7.28 -3.26
CA GLY A 55 -2.12 -8.15 -4.16
C GLY A 55 -2.97 -9.01 -5.09
N ASP A 56 -4.27 -9.19 -4.79
CA ASP A 56 -5.16 -10.02 -5.60
C ASP A 56 -5.82 -9.20 -6.73
N LEU A 57 -5.53 -9.60 -7.96
CA LEU A 57 -6.01 -8.92 -9.15
C LEU A 57 -7.53 -9.05 -9.35
N GLU A 58 -8.14 -10.16 -8.94
CA GLU A 58 -9.59 -10.35 -9.08
C GLU A 58 -10.32 -9.46 -8.08
N GLU A 59 -9.85 -9.39 -6.84
CA GLU A 59 -10.41 -8.50 -5.81
C GLU A 59 -10.32 -7.02 -6.23
N ASN A 60 -9.20 -6.63 -6.82
CA ASN A 60 -9.02 -5.28 -7.36
C ASN A 60 -10.02 -4.91 -8.46
N VAL A 61 -10.47 -5.89 -9.26
CA VAL A 61 -11.50 -5.70 -10.30
C VAL A 61 -12.90 -5.75 -9.67
N ASN A 62 -13.14 -6.65 -8.72
CA ASN A 62 -14.40 -6.78 -7.97
C ASN A 62 -14.71 -5.53 -7.12
N TYR A 63 -13.70 -4.76 -6.75
CA TYR A 63 -13.85 -3.46 -6.11
C TYR A 63 -14.63 -2.45 -6.98
N LEU A 64 -14.66 -2.64 -8.31
CA LEU A 64 -15.34 -1.75 -9.24
C LEU A 64 -16.80 -2.20 -9.49
N PRO A 65 -17.73 -1.26 -9.76
CA PRO A 65 -19.06 -1.64 -10.20
C PRO A 65 -19.02 -2.34 -11.56
N ALA A 66 -19.83 -3.38 -11.73
CA ALA A 66 -19.84 -4.21 -12.94
C ALA A 66 -20.06 -3.41 -14.23
N SER A 67 -20.86 -2.33 -14.19
CA SER A 67 -21.08 -1.44 -15.33
C SER A 67 -19.82 -0.68 -15.76
N LEU A 68 -19.00 -0.25 -14.79
CA LEU A 68 -17.71 0.40 -15.06
C LEU A 68 -16.70 -0.60 -15.63
N VAL A 69 -16.67 -1.82 -15.08
CA VAL A 69 -15.83 -2.91 -15.61
C VAL A 69 -16.19 -3.22 -17.07
N LEU A 70 -17.49 -3.38 -17.36
CA LEU A 70 -17.98 -3.63 -18.71
C LEU A 70 -17.59 -2.51 -19.67
N PHE A 71 -17.76 -1.25 -19.24
CA PHE A 71 -17.37 -0.08 -20.03
C PHE A 71 -15.87 -0.07 -20.37
N LEU A 72 -15.02 -0.25 -19.37
CA LEU A 72 -13.56 -0.22 -19.53
C LEU A 72 -13.03 -1.39 -20.36
N GLN A 73 -13.58 -2.60 -20.17
CA GLN A 73 -13.21 -3.77 -20.97
C GLN A 73 -13.62 -3.59 -22.43
N THR A 74 -14.79 -3.01 -22.68
CA THR A 74 -15.27 -2.68 -24.03
C THR A 74 -14.36 -1.64 -24.69
N LEU A 75 -13.92 -0.63 -23.94
CA LEU A 75 -13.02 0.41 -24.44
C LEU A 75 -11.62 -0.12 -24.79
N MET A 76 -11.10 -1.06 -23.99
CA MET A 76 -9.72 -1.56 -24.13
C MET A 76 -9.54 -2.72 -25.12
N ASN A 77 -10.61 -3.22 -25.76
CA ASN A 77 -10.58 -4.20 -26.86
C ASN A 77 -9.76 -5.49 -26.62
N LYS A 78 -9.48 -5.85 -25.35
CA LYS A 78 -8.78 -7.08 -24.93
C LYS A 78 -9.41 -7.62 -23.65
N LYS A 79 -10.02 -8.80 -23.71
CA LYS A 79 -10.81 -9.36 -22.59
C LYS A 79 -9.99 -9.83 -21.38
N ASN A 80 -8.74 -10.29 -21.58
CA ASN A 80 -8.00 -11.01 -20.53
C ASN A 80 -6.66 -10.36 -20.12
N GLU A 81 -6.07 -9.49 -20.94
CA GLU A 81 -4.71 -8.97 -20.73
C GLU A 81 -4.64 -7.63 -19.96
N THR A 82 -5.80 -7.08 -19.57
CA THR A 82 -5.94 -5.69 -19.10
C THR A 82 -6.62 -5.57 -17.75
N LYS A 83 -6.74 -6.65 -16.96
CA LYS A 83 -7.38 -6.60 -15.64
C LYS A 83 -6.74 -5.55 -14.72
N LEU A 84 -5.41 -5.47 -14.67
CA LEU A 84 -4.70 -4.48 -13.86
C LEU A 84 -4.97 -3.05 -14.34
N LYS A 85 -4.99 -2.83 -15.66
CA LYS A 85 -5.32 -1.52 -16.23
C LYS A 85 -6.78 -1.14 -15.98
N THR A 86 -7.68 -2.12 -16.02
CA THR A 86 -9.10 -1.96 -15.70
C THR A 86 -9.26 -1.55 -14.25
N ALA A 87 -8.60 -2.26 -13.34
CA ALA A 87 -8.60 -1.95 -11.92
C ALA A 87 -8.01 -0.56 -11.65
N SER A 88 -6.82 -0.24 -12.18
CA SER A 88 -6.15 1.02 -11.91
C SER A 88 -6.92 2.23 -12.46
N ILE A 89 -7.35 2.18 -13.72
CA ILE A 89 -8.14 3.25 -14.34
C ILE A 89 -9.52 3.35 -13.69
N GLY A 90 -10.19 2.23 -13.45
CA GLY A 90 -11.52 2.20 -12.83
C GLY A 90 -11.51 2.77 -11.42
N GLN A 91 -10.49 2.42 -10.63
CA GLN A 91 -10.32 2.95 -9.28
C GLN A 91 -10.03 4.46 -9.31
N ALA A 92 -9.20 4.94 -10.24
CA ALA A 92 -8.97 6.37 -10.44
C ALA A 92 -10.25 7.12 -10.88
N MET A 93 -11.06 6.51 -11.77
CA MET A 93 -12.35 7.06 -12.17
C MET A 93 -13.34 7.11 -11.00
N MET A 94 -13.42 6.07 -10.16
CA MET A 94 -14.26 6.08 -8.96
C MET A 94 -13.87 7.22 -8.01
N GLN A 95 -12.57 7.44 -7.80
CA GLN A 95 -12.07 8.56 -7.00
C GLN A 95 -12.49 9.92 -7.57
N ALA A 96 -12.39 10.08 -8.89
CA ALA A 96 -12.82 11.31 -9.56
C ALA A 96 -14.35 11.50 -9.52
N MET A 97 -15.12 10.42 -9.61
CA MET A 97 -16.58 10.44 -9.55
C MET A 97 -17.11 10.76 -8.15
N ARG A 98 -16.41 10.31 -7.10
CA ARG A 98 -16.79 10.51 -5.68
C ARG A 98 -15.54 10.86 -4.85
N PRO A 99 -15.06 12.10 -4.94
CA PRO A 99 -13.88 12.51 -4.18
C PRO A 99 -14.14 12.40 -2.68
N ASN A 100 -13.07 12.10 -1.94
CA ASN A 100 -13.09 12.02 -0.47
C ASN A 100 -14.06 10.98 0.11
N ILE A 101 -14.56 10.02 -0.66
CA ILE A 101 -15.43 8.96 -0.13
C ILE A 101 -14.66 7.65 -0.04
N PHE A 102 -13.83 7.35 -1.03
CA PHE A 102 -13.05 6.12 -1.09
C PHE A 102 -11.62 6.34 -0.59
N ILE A 103 -11.06 5.31 0.07
CA ILE A 103 -9.62 5.06 0.15
C ILE A 103 -9.33 4.01 -0.91
N ILE A 104 -8.75 4.47 -2.01
CA ILE A 104 -8.56 3.63 -3.19
C ILE A 104 -7.39 2.67 -2.96
N LEU A 105 -7.69 1.38 -3.13
CA LEU A 105 -6.81 0.25 -2.86
C LEU A 105 -5.42 0.38 -3.50
N LEU A 106 -5.37 0.60 -4.81
CA LEU A 106 -4.11 0.67 -5.55
C LEU A 106 -3.37 2.00 -5.31
N GLN A 107 -4.10 3.09 -5.05
CA GLN A 107 -3.50 4.41 -4.84
C GLN A 107 -2.81 4.51 -3.48
N ILE A 108 -3.40 3.93 -2.42
CA ILE A 108 -2.76 3.90 -1.10
C ILE A 108 -1.58 2.93 -1.11
N GLY A 109 -1.72 1.76 -1.74
CA GLY A 109 -0.62 0.80 -1.89
C GLY A 109 0.57 1.38 -2.63
N LEU A 110 0.33 2.12 -3.71
CA LEU A 110 1.39 2.82 -4.44
C LEU A 110 2.06 3.90 -3.58
N GLY A 111 1.28 4.70 -2.86
CA GLY A 111 1.82 5.76 -1.99
C GLY A 111 2.72 5.23 -0.89
N VAL A 112 2.28 4.17 -0.20
CA VAL A 112 3.07 3.49 0.84
C VAL A 112 4.34 2.90 0.25
N GLN A 113 4.25 2.22 -0.89
CA GLN A 113 5.43 1.63 -1.55
C GLN A 113 6.46 2.69 -1.97
N LEU A 114 6.00 3.82 -2.50
CA LEU A 114 6.87 4.93 -2.88
C LEU A 114 7.53 5.58 -1.67
N HIS A 115 6.79 5.72 -0.56
CA HIS A 115 7.34 6.26 0.67
C HIS A 115 8.46 5.37 1.20
N HIS A 116 8.25 4.05 1.24
CA HIS A 116 9.28 3.09 1.64
C HIS A 116 10.51 3.05 0.73
N LEU A 117 10.35 3.24 -0.58
CA LEU A 117 11.47 3.15 -1.54
C LEU A 117 12.28 4.43 -1.66
N HIS A 118 11.64 5.58 -1.50
CA HIS A 118 12.23 6.86 -1.87
C HIS A 118 12.19 7.91 -0.76
N GLU A 119 11.44 7.68 0.33
CA GLU A 119 11.29 8.60 1.47
C GLU A 119 10.94 10.03 1.03
N SER A 120 10.26 10.16 -0.12
CA SER A 120 10.05 11.43 -0.81
C SER A 120 8.57 11.82 -0.82
N CYS A 121 8.20 12.77 0.06
CA CYS A 121 6.88 13.38 0.04
C CYS A 121 6.57 14.08 -1.30
N ALA A 122 7.57 14.72 -1.91
CA ALA A 122 7.40 15.45 -3.17
C ALA A 122 6.98 14.53 -4.33
N LEU A 123 7.52 13.31 -4.40
CA LEU A 123 7.14 12.32 -5.41
C LEU A 123 5.69 11.85 -5.22
N ILE A 124 5.31 11.60 -3.96
CA ILE A 124 3.95 11.18 -3.61
C ILE A 124 2.95 12.30 -3.93
N ASP A 125 3.24 13.53 -3.56
CA ASP A 125 2.39 14.68 -3.84
C ASP A 125 2.27 14.97 -5.34
N LEU A 126 3.34 14.79 -6.11
CA LEU A 126 3.30 14.90 -7.58
C LEU A 126 2.33 13.86 -8.16
N LEU A 127 2.46 12.59 -7.80
CA LEU A 127 1.57 11.53 -8.32
C LEU A 127 0.14 11.67 -7.81
N HIS A 128 -0.04 12.18 -6.59
CA HIS A 128 -1.34 12.51 -6.04
C HIS A 128 -2.01 13.63 -6.87
N SER A 129 -1.28 14.68 -7.23
CA SER A 129 -1.78 15.77 -8.06
C SER A 129 -2.21 15.32 -9.46
N LEU A 130 -1.60 14.24 -9.97
CA LEU A 130 -1.96 13.60 -11.24
C LEU A 130 -3.11 12.58 -11.10
N GLY A 131 -3.58 12.31 -9.88
CA GLY A 131 -4.68 11.38 -9.60
C GLY A 131 -4.30 9.89 -9.58
N PHE A 132 -3.00 9.57 -9.52
CA PHE A 132 -2.51 8.19 -9.53
C PHE A 132 -2.12 7.64 -8.15
N CYS A 133 -2.07 8.49 -7.13
CA CYS A 133 -1.61 8.13 -5.78
C CYS A 133 -2.50 8.77 -4.71
N SER A 134 -2.52 8.17 -3.52
CA SER A 134 -3.06 8.82 -2.32
C SER A 134 -2.16 9.97 -1.87
N SER A 135 -2.72 10.92 -1.14
CA SER A 135 -1.94 12.05 -0.62
C SER A 135 -0.90 11.57 0.39
N TYR A 136 0.19 12.31 0.53
CA TYR A 136 1.22 12.00 1.52
C TYR A 136 0.65 11.91 2.94
N ASN A 137 -0.27 12.81 3.30
CA ASN A 137 -0.95 12.78 4.60
C ASN A 137 -1.72 11.48 4.85
N GLU A 138 -2.37 10.92 3.83
CA GLU A 138 -3.11 9.66 3.97
C GLU A 138 -2.16 8.46 4.08
N VAL A 139 -1.04 8.49 3.36
CA VAL A 139 0.05 7.50 3.49
C VAL A 139 0.63 7.53 4.92
N GLN A 140 0.93 8.72 5.44
CA GLN A 140 1.44 8.86 6.81
C GLN A 140 0.41 8.41 7.86
N CYS A 141 -0.88 8.71 7.65
CA CYS A 141 -1.97 8.24 8.50
C CYS A 141 -2.01 6.69 8.52
N PHE A 142 -1.89 6.06 7.35
CA PHE A 142 -1.80 4.60 7.26
C PHE A 142 -0.62 4.05 8.06
N GLU A 143 0.58 4.59 7.88
CA GLU A 143 1.78 4.12 8.57
C GLU A 143 1.68 4.28 10.09
N GLN A 144 1.15 5.39 10.57
CA GLN A 144 0.90 5.62 12.00
C GLN A 144 -0.12 4.62 12.56
N CYS A 145 -1.21 4.38 11.84
CA CYS A 145 -2.22 3.39 12.22
C CYS A 145 -1.65 1.97 12.22
N ALA A 146 -0.82 1.63 11.22
CA ALA A 146 -0.14 0.34 11.13
C ALA A 146 0.82 0.15 12.31
N ALA A 147 1.63 1.15 12.62
CA ALA A 147 2.54 1.14 13.75
C ALA A 147 1.79 0.99 15.09
N SER A 148 0.69 1.71 15.29
CA SER A 148 -0.12 1.61 16.52
C SER A 148 -0.77 0.24 16.69
N SER A 149 -1.38 -0.29 15.62
CA SER A 149 -2.15 -1.54 15.67
C SER A 149 -1.32 -2.82 15.57
N GLN A 150 -0.10 -2.75 15.02
CA GLN A 150 0.74 -3.92 14.75
C GLN A 150 2.17 -3.80 15.32
N GLY A 151 2.63 -2.61 15.70
CA GLY A 151 4.01 -2.37 16.15
C GLY A 151 4.25 -2.57 17.65
N THR A 152 3.20 -2.72 18.45
CA THR A 152 3.30 -2.77 19.93
C THR A 152 3.28 -4.18 20.50
N ASP A 153 2.72 -5.14 19.77
CA ASP A 153 2.34 -6.41 20.35
C ASP A 153 2.97 -7.56 19.56
N LEU A 154 3.95 -8.24 20.17
CA LEU A 154 4.53 -9.52 19.69
C LEU A 154 3.52 -10.68 19.70
N SER A 155 2.24 -10.35 19.81
CA SER A 155 1.08 -11.20 19.61
C SER A 155 1.21 -12.10 18.36
N GLY A 156 1.48 -13.38 18.59
CA GLY A 156 1.88 -14.37 17.58
C GLY A 156 3.11 -15.18 17.99
N VAL A 157 3.91 -14.64 18.91
CA VAL A 157 4.92 -15.37 19.67
C VAL A 157 4.19 -16.20 20.73
N SER A 158 4.20 -17.53 20.58
CA SER A 158 3.75 -18.43 21.64
C SER A 158 4.61 -18.21 22.89
N SER A 159 4.11 -18.58 24.06
CA SER A 159 4.91 -18.54 25.31
C SER A 159 6.24 -19.30 25.21
N ASP A 160 6.33 -20.22 24.24
CA ASP A 160 7.50 -21.05 23.97
C ASP A 160 8.41 -20.51 22.85
N SER A 161 8.11 -19.35 22.24
CA SER A 161 8.97 -18.80 21.19
C SER A 161 10.09 -17.94 21.77
N PHE A 162 11.29 -18.12 21.25
CA PHE A 162 12.46 -17.33 21.61
C PHE A 162 12.44 -15.97 20.89
N ILE A 163 12.52 -14.88 21.67
CA ILE A 163 12.68 -13.52 21.15
C ILE A 163 14.04 -13.00 21.59
N GLN A 164 14.84 -12.55 20.63
CA GLN A 164 16.11 -11.91 20.88
C GLN A 164 15.99 -10.41 20.65
N PHE A 165 16.26 -9.60 21.67
CA PHE A 165 16.37 -8.15 21.50
C PHE A 165 17.82 -7.77 21.20
N VAL A 166 18.03 -7.01 20.13
CA VAL A 166 19.32 -6.44 19.73
C VAL A 166 19.18 -4.93 19.79
N ALA A 167 20.02 -4.29 20.59
CA ALA A 167 20.05 -2.83 20.71
C ALA A 167 21.32 -2.30 20.05
N ASP A 168 21.19 -1.23 19.27
CA ASP A 168 22.32 -0.53 18.67
C ASP A 168 22.08 0.99 18.67
N ASN A 169 23.16 1.76 18.56
CA ASN A 169 23.08 3.20 18.40
C ASN A 169 22.67 3.54 16.96
N ILE A 170 21.74 4.48 16.84
CA ILE A 170 21.34 5.08 15.57
C ILE A 170 21.96 6.48 15.54
N ASP A 171 23.16 6.57 14.96
CA ASP A 171 23.85 7.85 14.77
C ASP A 171 23.63 8.32 13.32
N HIS A 172 22.67 9.23 13.12
CA HIS A 172 22.43 9.82 11.81
C HIS A 172 23.03 11.23 11.74
N ASN A 173 23.94 11.42 10.78
CA ASN A 173 24.32 12.75 10.33
C ASN A 173 23.18 13.32 9.50
N LEU A 174 22.26 14.03 10.13
CA LEU A 174 21.28 14.81 9.40
C LEU A 174 22.08 15.86 8.62
N ARG A 175 21.95 15.89 7.29
CA ARG A 175 22.51 16.96 6.47
C ARG A 175 21.73 18.25 6.72
N THR A 176 21.85 18.81 7.93
CA THR A 176 21.44 20.17 8.25
C THR A 176 22.50 21.12 7.70
N LEU A 177 22.07 22.16 6.97
CA LEU A 177 22.95 23.19 6.38
C LEU A 177 23.88 23.87 7.40
N GLU A 178 23.57 23.78 8.69
CA GLU A 178 24.33 24.37 9.79
C GLU A 178 25.41 23.45 10.39
N GLY A 179 25.50 22.18 9.97
CA GLY A 179 26.53 21.25 10.43
C GLY A 179 26.46 20.83 11.91
N LEU A 180 25.38 21.18 12.62
CA LEU A 180 25.23 20.96 14.07
C LEU A 180 24.26 19.84 14.46
N GLY A 181 23.59 19.19 13.50
CA GLY A 181 22.54 18.20 13.77
C GLY A 181 23.00 16.75 13.63
N ILE A 182 23.66 16.19 14.63
CA ILE A 182 23.79 14.73 14.76
C ILE A 182 22.56 14.24 15.53
N PHE A 183 21.73 13.41 14.90
CA PHE A 183 20.69 12.67 15.62
C PHE A 183 21.34 11.48 16.30
N TYR A 184 21.36 11.49 17.63
CA TYR A 184 21.69 10.35 18.47
C TYR A 184 20.40 9.66 18.89
N GLY A 185 20.14 8.49 18.30
CA GLY A 185 19.08 7.59 18.69
C GLY A 185 19.65 6.26 19.21
N MET A 186 18.82 5.48 19.88
CA MET A 186 19.11 4.08 20.17
C MET A 186 17.95 3.25 19.62
N GLY A 187 18.25 2.33 18.72
CA GLY A 187 17.28 1.41 18.14
C GLY A 187 17.33 0.08 18.87
N ILE A 188 16.16 -0.48 19.19
CA ILE A 188 16.07 -1.86 19.67
C ILE A 188 15.22 -2.63 18.68
N ILE A 189 15.73 -3.75 18.20
CA ILE A 189 15.04 -4.68 17.30
C ILE A 189 14.77 -5.97 18.07
N GLY A 190 13.51 -6.42 18.08
CA GLY A 190 13.14 -7.76 18.52
C GLY A 190 13.14 -8.72 17.34
N ALA A 191 14.02 -9.72 17.36
CA ALA A 191 14.05 -10.81 16.39
C ALA A 191 13.32 -12.02 16.97
N ALA A 192 12.29 -12.49 16.28
CA ALA A 192 11.53 -13.68 16.63
C ALA A 192 11.31 -14.54 15.37
N THR A 193 11.40 -15.86 15.50
CA THR A 193 11.00 -16.79 14.44
C THR A 193 9.53 -17.12 14.61
N LEU A 194 8.68 -16.47 13.81
CA LEU A 194 7.24 -16.71 13.82
C LEU A 194 6.89 -17.91 12.93
N SER A 195 6.06 -18.83 13.45
CA SER A 195 5.53 -19.94 12.65
C SER A 195 4.29 -19.55 11.82
N GLU A 196 3.66 -18.40 12.12
CA GLU A 196 2.43 -17.95 11.47
C GLU A 196 2.59 -16.55 10.86
N LYS A 197 1.93 -16.32 9.72
CA LYS A 197 1.83 -14.99 9.11
C LYS A 197 0.79 -14.17 9.88
N LEU A 198 1.22 -13.03 10.43
CA LEU A 198 0.31 -12.09 11.07
C LEU A 198 -0.45 -11.29 10.00
N SER A 199 -1.71 -11.65 9.74
CA SER A 199 -2.62 -10.91 8.85
C SER A 199 -3.64 -10.18 9.73
N ARG A 200 -3.45 -8.87 9.93
CA ARG A 200 -4.38 -8.02 10.71
C ARG A 200 -4.82 -6.82 9.90
N LEU A 201 -6.12 -6.53 9.98
CA LEU A 201 -6.70 -5.32 9.42
C LEU A 201 -6.20 -4.09 10.20
N ILE A 202 -5.82 -3.05 9.48
CA ILE A 202 -5.37 -1.78 10.07
C ILE A 202 -6.58 -0.86 10.15
N ARG A 203 -7.01 -0.54 11.38
CA ARG A 203 -8.06 0.45 11.60
C ARG A 203 -7.52 1.83 11.25
N ARG A 204 -8.28 2.59 10.47
CA ARG A 204 -7.96 3.99 10.16
C ARG A 204 -8.37 4.88 11.31
N ASP A 205 -7.41 5.62 11.83
CA ASP A 205 -7.63 6.61 12.88
C ASP A 205 -6.88 7.90 12.52
N THR A 206 -7.64 8.96 12.23
CA THR A 206 -7.09 10.28 11.89
C THR A 206 -6.72 11.11 13.11
N SER A 207 -6.96 10.61 14.33
CA SER A 207 -6.71 11.30 15.59
C SER A 207 -5.43 10.85 16.30
N VAL A 208 -4.69 9.89 15.72
CA VAL A 208 -3.42 9.41 16.27
C VAL A 208 -2.49 10.61 16.49
N THR A 209 -2.31 10.96 17.75
CA THR A 209 -1.50 12.11 18.15
C THR A 209 -0.08 11.64 18.44
N ALA A 210 0.93 12.49 18.23
CA ALA A 210 2.33 12.16 18.54
C ALA A 210 2.53 11.66 19.99
N LEU A 211 1.70 12.12 20.93
CA LEU A 211 1.66 11.65 22.31
C LEU A 211 1.17 10.20 22.45
N GLN A 212 0.18 9.79 21.65
CA GLN A 212 -0.25 8.39 21.63
C GLN A 212 0.83 7.52 20.99
N THR A 213 1.45 7.98 19.89
CA THR A 213 2.58 7.30 19.24
C THR A 213 3.77 7.10 20.18
N SER A 214 4.11 8.07 21.03
CA SER A 214 5.20 7.92 22.02
C SER A 214 4.88 6.92 23.13
N THR A 215 3.60 6.59 23.33
CA THR A 215 3.18 5.55 24.26
C THR A 215 3.36 4.15 23.63
N PHE A 216 3.23 4.05 22.30
CA PHE A 216 3.24 2.80 21.52
C PHE A 216 4.64 2.22 21.20
N GLY A 217 5.68 2.59 21.93
CA GLY A 217 7.04 2.07 21.72
C GLY A 217 7.86 1.94 22.99
N GLN A 218 7.21 2.02 24.15
CA GLN A 218 7.90 1.89 25.43
C GLN A 218 8.23 0.42 25.68
N ILE A 219 9.52 0.11 25.75
CA ILE A 219 10.00 -1.19 26.18
C ILE A 219 10.22 -1.10 27.70
N PRO A 220 9.42 -1.79 28.54
CA PRO A 220 9.62 -1.78 29.98
C PRO A 220 10.96 -2.45 30.32
N PHE A 221 11.88 -1.67 30.89
CA PHE A 221 13.16 -2.20 31.38
C PHE A 221 12.95 -2.92 32.71
N HIS A 222 13.06 -4.25 32.69
CA HIS A 222 13.16 -5.04 33.91
C HIS A 222 14.63 -5.21 34.30
N PHE A 223 15.06 -4.44 35.29
CA PHE A 223 16.39 -4.62 35.87
C PHE A 223 16.40 -5.90 36.69
N PHE A 224 17.20 -6.88 36.27
CA PHE A 224 17.45 -8.07 37.07
C PHE A 224 18.24 -7.68 38.32
N SER A 225 17.56 -7.64 39.46
CA SER A 225 18.24 -7.62 40.76
C SER A 225 18.77 -9.04 40.98
N SER A 226 20.09 -9.16 41.05
CA SER A 226 20.82 -10.42 41.21
C SER A 226 20.52 -11.07 42.55
N SER A 227 19.41 -11.80 42.61
CA SER A 227 19.24 -12.92 43.52
C SER A 227 18.48 -14.03 42.80
N LYS A 228 19.21 -15.09 42.44
CA LYS A 228 18.74 -16.36 41.85
C LYS A 228 18.50 -16.33 40.33
N THR A 229 19.52 -16.72 39.56
CA THR A 229 19.73 -18.06 38.97
C THR A 229 20.74 -17.91 37.85
N ASP A 230 21.90 -18.58 37.94
CA ASP A 230 22.79 -18.77 36.79
C ASP A 230 22.05 -19.64 35.76
N ILE A 231 21.30 -19.00 34.86
CA ILE A 231 20.74 -19.69 33.70
C ILE A 231 21.90 -19.93 32.74
N SER A 232 22.53 -21.10 32.87
CA SER A 232 23.51 -21.56 31.89
C SER A 232 22.79 -21.76 30.55
N LEU A 233 23.02 -20.83 29.62
CA LEU A 233 22.60 -20.98 28.22
C LEU A 233 23.33 -22.18 27.62
N LYS A 234 22.63 -23.31 27.48
CA LYS A 234 23.13 -24.50 26.80
C LYS A 234 22.79 -24.37 25.32
N TYR A 235 23.79 -24.04 24.52
CA TYR A 235 23.66 -24.08 23.07
C TYR A 235 23.83 -25.53 22.61
N GLU A 236 22.88 -26.06 21.86
CA GLU A 236 23.13 -27.29 21.11
C GLU A 236 24.13 -27.00 19.99
N LYS A 237 25.02 -27.96 19.74
CA LYS A 237 25.96 -27.87 18.63
C LYS A 237 25.15 -27.90 17.34
N LEU A 238 25.18 -26.79 16.59
CA LEU A 238 24.55 -26.70 15.27
C LEU A 238 25.02 -27.90 14.43
N GLN A 239 24.07 -28.64 13.85
CA GLN A 239 24.41 -29.70 12.91
C GLN A 239 25.03 -29.05 11.67
N ASP A 240 26.14 -29.61 11.18
CA ASP A 240 26.80 -29.16 9.95
C ASP A 240 25.88 -29.45 8.75
N PHE A 241 24.97 -28.53 8.46
CA PHE A 241 24.22 -28.55 7.21
C PHE A 241 25.11 -28.00 6.10
N ARG A 242 25.66 -28.90 5.28
CA ARG A 242 26.27 -28.51 3.99
C ARG A 242 25.15 -28.17 3.01
N PHE A 243 24.71 -26.92 3.01
CA PHE A 243 23.92 -26.40 1.90
C PHE A 243 24.86 -26.04 0.75
N GLU A 244 24.51 -26.46 -0.48
CA GLU A 244 25.12 -25.88 -1.66
C GLU A 244 24.74 -24.39 -1.70
N ASP A 245 25.75 -23.54 -1.66
CA ASP A 245 25.60 -22.10 -1.79
C ASP A 245 25.10 -21.77 -3.21
N ILE A 246 23.79 -21.71 -3.37
CA ILE A 246 23.10 -21.30 -4.61
C ILE A 246 23.46 -19.85 -5.01
N THR A 247 23.97 -19.05 -4.08
CA THR A 247 24.44 -17.67 -4.33
C THR A 247 25.73 -17.64 -5.16
N LYS A 248 26.48 -18.75 -5.27
CA LYS A 248 27.55 -18.89 -6.28
C LYS A 248 27.05 -18.74 -7.73
N LYS A 249 25.75 -18.93 -7.99
CA LYS A 249 25.12 -18.65 -9.29
C LYS A 249 24.66 -17.21 -9.45
N LEU A 250 24.59 -16.41 -8.38
CA LEU A 250 24.26 -14.98 -8.44
C LEU A 250 25.34 -14.17 -9.17
N ASP A 251 26.58 -14.62 -9.04
CA ASP A 251 27.76 -14.10 -9.75
C ASP A 251 27.63 -14.24 -11.28
N LEU A 252 26.83 -15.21 -11.75
CA LEU A 252 26.49 -15.35 -13.17
C LEU A 252 25.54 -14.24 -13.64
N LEU A 253 24.60 -13.79 -12.79
CA LEU A 253 23.67 -12.71 -13.08
C LEU A 253 24.40 -11.35 -13.14
N TRP A 254 25.38 -11.14 -12.26
CA TRP A 254 26.25 -9.95 -12.25
C TRP A 254 27.16 -9.88 -13.47
N LYS A 255 27.54 -11.02 -14.06
CA LYS A 255 28.30 -11.06 -15.33
C LYS A 255 27.47 -10.68 -16.56
N VAL A 256 26.13 -10.72 -16.49
CA VAL A 256 25.25 -10.32 -17.61
C VAL A 256 24.76 -8.87 -17.50
N SER A 257 24.92 -8.21 -16.34
CA SER A 257 24.41 -6.85 -16.11
C SER A 257 25.14 -5.77 -16.92
N TRP A 258 26.37 -6.01 -17.37
CA TRP A 258 27.12 -5.10 -18.26
C TRP A 258 26.43 -4.90 -19.62
N LEU A 259 25.54 -5.82 -20.04
CA LEU A 259 24.74 -5.65 -21.27
C LEU A 259 23.57 -4.66 -21.10
N CYS A 260 23.30 -4.19 -19.87
CA CYS A 260 22.23 -3.24 -19.56
C CYS A 260 22.73 -1.82 -19.25
N GLU A 261 24.02 -1.52 -19.42
CA GLU A 261 24.47 -0.13 -19.37
C GLU A 261 23.94 0.65 -20.58
N HIS A 262 22.98 1.53 -20.29
CA HIS A 262 22.48 2.53 -21.21
C HIS A 262 23.64 3.35 -21.78
N ARG A 263 23.75 3.36 -23.11
CA ARG A 263 24.49 4.38 -23.87
C ARG A 263 24.09 5.77 -23.38
N VAL A 264 24.93 6.40 -22.57
CA VAL A 264 24.89 7.85 -22.41
C VAL A 264 25.44 8.43 -23.71
N LEU A 265 24.58 9.22 -24.35
CA LEU A 265 24.86 9.98 -25.56
C LEU A 265 26.10 10.85 -25.37
N VAL A 266 27.09 10.65 -26.25
CA VAL A 266 28.24 11.55 -26.39
C VAL A 266 27.80 12.78 -27.19
N GLY A 267 28.08 13.96 -26.64
CA GLY A 267 27.94 15.28 -27.26
C GLY A 267 27.72 16.33 -26.16
N LEU A 268 28.53 17.37 -25.98
CA LEU A 268 29.45 18.08 -26.87
C LEU A 268 30.62 18.64 -26.03
N ASP A 269 31.76 18.79 -26.71
CA ASP A 269 32.85 19.71 -26.35
C ASP A 269 32.38 21.18 -26.26
#